data_AF-A0A6C0BAM0-F1
#
_entry.id   AF-A0A6C0BAM0-F1
#
_cell.length_a   1.000
_cell.length_b   1.000
_cell.length_c   1.000
_cell.angle_alpha   90.00
_cell.angle_beta   90.00
_cell.angle_gamma   90.00
#
_symmetry.space_group_name_H-M   'P 1'
#
loop_
_entity.id
_entity.type
_entity.pdbx_description
1 polymer ?
#
loop_
_entity_poly.entity_id
_entity_poly.type
_entity_poly.pdbx_seq_one_letter_code
_entity_poly.pdbx_strand_id
1 'polypeptide(L)'
;MNLIGRLHLCGMIAENVYGYFINQHILFDTLYVMSFISIPFSWLLCKDECIISYIAKKLEHSNYMLGDEPENVKDVSSLFANEKQYMIFYNINIFLRIGSVFIVNNRTTKISSFIFIPTCFMYLLYNYDITYKLDYRKIMYPYFQLVLLSYLLESFYYCLF
;
A
#
# COMPACT_ATOMS: atom_id res chain seq x y z
N MET A 1 20.17 -4.30 3.25
CA MET A 1 19.26 -3.87 4.33
C MET A 1 19.10 -2.35 4.51
N ASN A 2 20.04 -1.58 5.10
CA ASN A 2 19.78 -0.17 5.50
C ASN A 2 19.35 0.80 4.37
N LEU A 3 19.80 0.62 3.13
CA LEU A 3 19.44 1.49 2.01
C LEU A 3 17.99 1.29 1.55
N ILE A 4 17.54 0.03 1.46
CA ILE A 4 16.16 -0.32 1.04
C ILE A 4 15.16 0.17 2.07
N GLY A 5 15.50 0.03 3.36
CA GLY A 5 14.71 0.58 4.45
C GLY A 5 14.51 2.08 4.34
N ARG A 6 15.58 2.81 4.01
CA ARG A 6 15.53 4.27 3.82
C ARG A 6 14.71 4.65 2.60
N LEU A 7 14.81 3.91 1.50
CA LEU A 7 14.01 4.14 0.31
C LEU A 7 12.52 3.93 0.59
N HIS A 8 12.15 2.85 1.29
CA HIS A 8 10.77 2.63 1.72
C HIS A 8 10.29 3.74 2.68
N LEU A 9 11.10 4.13 3.65
CA LEU A 9 10.76 5.20 4.58
C LEU A 9 10.56 6.54 3.84
N CYS A 10 11.42 6.89 2.89
CA CYS A 10 11.28 8.08 2.06
C CYS A 10 10.01 8.02 1.21
N GLY A 11 9.72 6.86 0.59
CA GLY A 11 8.48 6.63 -0.15
C GLY A 11 7.26 6.85 0.74
N MET A 12 7.21 6.20 1.89
CA MET A 12 6.16 6.35 2.90
C MET A 12 5.94 7.81 3.33
N ILE A 13 7.01 8.59 3.53
CA ILE A 13 6.91 10.00 3.90
C ILE A 13 6.40 10.83 2.71
N ALA A 14 6.94 10.63 1.51
CA ALA A 14 6.53 11.36 0.31
C ALA A 14 5.05 11.15 0.02
N GLU A 15 4.61 9.90 0.13
CA GLU A 15 3.22 9.49 -0.01
C GLU A 15 2.28 10.18 0.99
N ASN A 16 2.70 10.26 2.26
CA ASN A 16 1.93 10.94 3.29
C ASN A 16 1.84 12.44 3.06
N VAL A 17 2.90 13.08 2.57
CA VAL A 17 2.95 14.54 2.40
C VAL A 17 2.22 15.00 1.14
N TYR A 18 2.16 14.14 0.10
CA TYR A 18 1.69 14.51 -1.23
C TYR A 18 0.30 15.19 -1.22
N GLY A 19 -0.73 14.55 -0.66
CA GLY A 19 -2.09 15.07 -0.68
C GLY A 19 -2.29 16.34 0.13
N TYR A 20 -1.50 16.55 1.20
CA TYR A 20 -1.65 17.72 2.07
C TYR A 20 -0.91 18.96 1.57
N PHE A 21 0.26 18.78 0.96
CA PHE A 21 1.18 19.90 0.68
C PHE A 21 1.45 20.12 -0.81
N ILE A 22 1.25 19.13 -1.66
CA ILE A 22 1.48 19.27 -3.10
C ILE A 22 0.18 19.69 -3.77
N ASN A 23 0.25 20.80 -4.53
CA ASN A 23 -0.89 21.33 -5.29
C ASN A 23 -1.41 20.33 -6.32
N GLN A 24 -2.64 20.53 -6.76
CA GLN A 24 -3.30 19.68 -7.74
C GLN A 24 -2.48 19.56 -9.03
N HIS A 25 -2.19 18.33 -9.42
CA HIS A 25 -1.56 18.03 -10.71
C HIS A 25 -2.19 16.76 -11.29
N ILE A 26 -3.01 16.91 -12.33
CA ILE A 26 -3.93 15.85 -12.80
C ILE A 26 -3.20 14.52 -13.02
N LEU A 27 -2.08 14.53 -13.75
CA LEU A 27 -1.33 13.31 -14.03
C LEU A 27 -0.79 12.63 -12.76
N PHE A 28 -0.23 13.42 -11.83
CA PHE A 28 0.40 12.86 -10.63
C PHE A 28 -0.64 12.43 -9.60
N ASP A 29 -1.73 13.15 -9.49
CA ASP A 29 -2.88 12.79 -8.67
C ASP A 29 -3.49 11.46 -9.13
N THR A 30 -3.67 11.29 -10.44
CA THR A 30 -4.13 10.03 -11.01
C THR A 30 -3.15 8.91 -10.72
N LEU A 31 -1.86 9.07 -11.01
CA LEU A 31 -0.84 8.05 -10.72
C LEU A 31 -0.77 7.69 -9.23
N TYR A 32 -0.93 8.68 -8.36
CA TYR A 32 -0.92 8.52 -6.91
C TYR A 32 -2.13 7.71 -6.41
N VAL A 33 -3.33 7.98 -6.94
CA VAL A 33 -4.53 7.22 -6.56
C VAL A 33 -4.50 5.81 -7.17
N MET A 34 -4.07 5.68 -8.42
CA MET A 34 -3.87 4.37 -9.07
C MET A 34 -2.87 3.51 -8.28
N SER A 35 -1.76 4.09 -7.83
CA SER A 35 -0.77 3.36 -7.04
C SER A 35 -1.38 2.88 -5.72
N PHE A 36 -2.12 3.72 -5.01
CA PHE A 36 -2.81 3.32 -3.78
C PHE A 36 -3.80 2.16 -4.00
N ILE A 37 -4.62 2.24 -5.04
CA ILE A 37 -5.59 1.17 -5.36
C ILE A 37 -4.89 -0.10 -5.82
N SER A 38 -3.71 0.01 -6.43
CA SER A 38 -2.92 -1.13 -6.88
C SER A 38 -2.24 -1.91 -5.74
N ILE A 39 -2.12 -1.31 -4.55
CA ILE A 39 -1.42 -1.92 -3.41
C ILE A 39 -2.03 -3.29 -3.01
N PRO A 40 -3.36 -3.42 -2.76
CA PRO A 40 -3.98 -4.71 -2.51
C PRO A 40 -3.71 -5.77 -3.58
N PHE A 41 -3.57 -5.38 -4.85
CA PHE A 41 -3.29 -6.32 -5.94
C PHE A 41 -1.83 -6.76 -5.92
N SER A 42 -0.92 -5.83 -5.68
CA SER A 42 0.50 -6.14 -5.51
C SER A 42 0.69 -7.14 -4.37
N TRP A 43 -0.04 -6.97 -3.28
CA TRP A 43 -0.03 -7.85 -2.12
C TRP A 43 -0.59 -9.24 -2.41
N LEU A 44 -1.71 -9.35 -3.12
CA LEU A 44 -2.26 -10.64 -3.53
C LEU A 44 -1.30 -11.40 -4.47
N LEU A 45 -0.76 -10.71 -5.47
CA LEU A 45 0.12 -11.30 -6.49
C LEU A 45 1.49 -11.65 -5.92
N CYS A 46 1.99 -10.83 -4.99
CA CYS A 46 3.32 -10.99 -4.41
C CYS A 46 3.29 -11.67 -3.03
N LYS A 47 2.21 -12.38 -2.70
CA LYS A 47 2.06 -13.14 -1.44
C LYS A 47 2.46 -12.32 -0.21
N ASP A 48 1.85 -11.15 -0.12
CA ASP A 48 2.02 -10.20 0.97
C ASP A 48 3.38 -9.49 1.07
N GLU A 49 4.22 -9.62 0.06
CA GLU A 49 5.54 -9.00 0.00
C GLU A 49 5.62 -7.92 -1.07
N CYS A 50 6.36 -6.82 -0.83
CA CYS A 50 6.61 -5.86 -1.90
C CYS A 50 7.72 -6.36 -2.84
N ILE A 51 7.61 -6.06 -4.13
CA ILE A 51 8.57 -6.55 -5.14
C ILE A 51 10.02 -6.13 -4.83
N ILE A 52 10.20 -4.95 -4.24
CA ILE A 52 11.52 -4.43 -3.86
C ILE A 52 12.12 -5.27 -2.73
N SER A 53 11.35 -5.59 -1.70
CA SER A 53 11.79 -6.50 -0.62
C SER A 53 12.08 -7.89 -1.14
N TYR A 54 11.25 -8.42 -2.05
CA TYR A 54 11.52 -9.71 -2.68
C TYR A 54 12.85 -9.71 -3.44
N ILE A 55 13.10 -8.71 -4.30
CA ILE A 55 14.36 -8.59 -5.04
C ILE A 55 15.54 -8.56 -4.07
N ALA A 56 15.44 -7.76 -3.00
CA ALA A 56 16.49 -7.66 -1.99
C ALA A 56 16.78 -9.01 -1.32
N LYS A 57 15.75 -9.70 -0.83
CA LYS A 57 15.90 -11.01 -0.16
C LYS A 57 16.38 -12.08 -1.12
N LYS A 58 15.98 -12.03 -2.39
CA LYS A 58 16.43 -12.94 -3.44
C LYS A 58 17.91 -12.76 -3.77
N LEU A 59 18.41 -11.51 -3.71
CA LEU A 59 19.83 -11.20 -3.85
C LEU A 59 20.66 -11.66 -2.65
N GLU A 60 20.13 -11.54 -1.43
CA GLU A 60 20.79 -12.00 -0.19
C GLU A 60 20.73 -13.54 -0.05
N HIS A 61 19.64 -14.17 -0.50
CA HIS A 61 19.39 -15.61 -0.43
C HIS A 61 18.82 -16.13 -1.75
N SER A 62 19.65 -16.79 -2.57
CA SER A 62 19.28 -17.29 -3.90
C SER A 62 18.08 -18.24 -3.90
N ASN A 63 17.87 -18.96 -2.80
CA ASN A 63 16.79 -19.93 -2.63
C ASN A 63 15.50 -19.33 -2.05
N TYR A 64 15.48 -18.04 -1.71
CA TYR A 64 14.29 -17.36 -1.18
C TYR A 64 13.13 -17.43 -2.17
N MET A 65 11.94 -17.82 -1.72
CA MET A 65 10.73 -17.74 -2.53
C MET A 65 9.86 -16.57 -2.08
N LEU A 66 9.19 -15.95 -3.05
CA LEU A 66 8.32 -14.81 -2.81
C LEU A 66 7.24 -15.16 -1.77
N GLY A 67 7.12 -14.33 -0.74
CA GLY A 67 6.15 -14.54 0.34
C GLY A 67 6.51 -15.60 1.37
N ASP A 68 7.75 -16.10 1.40
CA ASP A 68 8.22 -17.00 2.48
C ASP A 68 8.29 -16.25 3.84
N GLU A 69 8.60 -14.95 3.81
CA GLU A 69 8.69 -14.10 5.02
C GLU A 69 8.21 -12.65 4.74
N PRO A 70 6.93 -12.43 4.40
CA PRO A 70 6.41 -11.12 4.01
C PRO A 70 6.51 -10.08 5.13
N GLU A 71 6.45 -10.51 6.40
CA GLU A 71 6.58 -9.64 7.57
C GLU A 71 8.01 -9.15 7.81
N ASN A 72 9.01 -9.81 7.22
CA ASN A 72 10.41 -9.40 7.30
C ASN A 72 10.64 -8.19 6.38
N VAL A 73 9.97 -7.09 6.69
CA VAL A 73 10.34 -5.73 6.28
C VAL A 73 11.37 -5.17 7.29
N LYS A 74 12.25 -6.03 7.80
CA LYS A 74 13.36 -5.70 8.74
C LYS A 74 14.19 -4.51 8.27
N ASP A 75 14.09 -4.19 6.99
CA ASP A 75 14.66 -3.01 6.37
C ASP A 75 14.20 -1.69 7.02
N VAL A 76 12.90 -1.50 7.32
CA VAL A 76 12.41 -0.23 7.87
C VAL A 76 12.44 -0.22 9.40
N SER A 77 12.05 -1.32 10.05
CA SER A 77 12.01 -1.38 11.52
C SER A 77 13.39 -1.20 12.16
N SER A 78 14.46 -1.63 11.49
CA SER A 78 15.85 -1.43 11.92
C SER A 78 16.33 0.04 11.89
N LEU A 79 15.58 0.94 11.24
CA LEU A 79 15.87 2.39 11.25
C LEU A 79 15.37 3.09 12.53
N PHE A 80 14.56 2.43 13.34
CA PHE A 80 13.98 2.98 14.57
C PHE A 80 14.75 2.48 15.79
N ALA A 81 14.78 3.27 16.87
CA ALA A 81 15.53 2.91 18.07
C ALA A 81 14.92 1.71 18.80
N ASN A 82 13.63 1.46 18.63
CA ASN A 82 12.93 0.29 19.16
C ASN A 82 11.63 0.01 18.37
N GLU A 83 11.12 -1.20 18.54
CA GLU A 83 9.88 -1.67 17.91
C GLU A 83 8.66 -0.80 18.25
N LYS A 84 8.57 -0.29 19.49
CA LYS A 84 7.46 0.58 19.90
C LYS A 84 7.41 1.87 19.07
N GLN A 85 8.55 2.50 18.81
CA GLN A 85 8.63 3.69 17.94
C GLN A 85 8.25 3.37 16.50
N TYR A 86 8.75 2.26 15.96
CA TYR A 86 8.39 1.80 14.62
C TYR A 86 6.87 1.59 14.49
N MET A 87 6.24 0.93 15.45
CA MET A 87 4.80 0.67 15.46
C MET A 87 3.96 1.94 15.55
N ILE A 88 4.39 2.92 16.35
CA ILE A 88 3.73 4.24 16.42
C ILE A 88 3.84 4.94 15.06
N PHE A 89 5.04 4.99 14.48
CA PHE A 89 5.26 5.59 13.16
C PHE A 89 4.41 4.93 12.08
N TYR A 90 4.38 3.59 12.04
CA TYR A 90 3.66 2.82 11.05
C TYR A 90 2.14 3.05 11.15
N ASN A 91 1.56 3.07 12.35
CA ASN A 91 0.15 3.39 12.54
C ASN A 91 -0.18 4.82 12.10
N ILE A 92 0.65 5.81 12.48
CA ILE A 92 0.48 7.21 12.04
C ILE A 92 0.56 7.29 10.51
N ASN A 93 1.50 6.56 9.90
CA ASN A 93 1.68 6.52 8.45
C ASN A 93 0.40 6.06 7.74
N ILE A 94 -0.23 4.98 8.21
CA ILE A 94 -1.46 4.45 7.61
C ILE A 94 -2.58 5.51 7.60
N PHE A 95 -2.80 6.20 8.72
CA PHE A 95 -3.83 7.24 8.79
C PHE A 95 -3.52 8.45 7.91
N LEU A 96 -2.28 8.91 7.90
CA LEU A 96 -1.84 10.01 7.03
C LEU A 96 -1.97 9.65 5.55
N ARG A 97 -1.62 8.41 5.17
CA ARG A 97 -1.76 7.91 3.81
C ARG A 97 -3.21 7.93 3.34
N ILE A 98 -4.12 7.45 4.17
CA ILE A 98 -5.56 7.43 3.87
C ILE A 98 -6.11 8.86 3.76
N GLY A 99 -5.73 9.76 4.67
CA GLY A 99 -6.15 11.16 4.58
C GLY A 99 -5.60 11.85 3.33
N SER A 100 -4.33 11.63 3.01
CA SER A 100 -3.67 12.12 1.80
C SER A 100 -4.41 11.65 0.54
N VAL A 101 -4.71 10.35 0.40
CA VAL A 101 -5.44 9.84 -0.78
C VAL A 101 -6.89 10.31 -0.85
N PHE A 102 -7.55 10.54 0.29
CA PHE A 102 -8.89 11.13 0.32
C PHE A 102 -8.91 12.54 -0.27
N ILE A 103 -7.92 13.37 0.07
CA ILE A 103 -7.77 14.73 -0.47
C ILE A 103 -7.51 14.68 -1.98
N VAL A 104 -6.60 13.83 -2.43
CA VAL A 104 -6.25 13.68 -3.86
C VAL A 104 -7.43 13.17 -4.66
N ASN A 105 -8.18 12.19 -4.13
CA ASN A 105 -9.36 11.67 -4.82
C ASN A 105 -10.44 12.74 -4.99
N ASN A 106 -10.73 13.53 -3.95
CA ASN A 106 -11.77 14.56 -4.03
C ASN A 106 -11.41 15.71 -4.98
N ARG A 107 -10.13 16.08 -5.07
CA ARG A 107 -9.71 17.20 -5.92
C ARG A 107 -9.58 16.83 -7.40
N THR A 108 -9.22 15.58 -7.73
CA THR A 108 -8.93 15.18 -9.12
C THR A 108 -9.75 13.99 -9.60
N THR A 109 -9.53 12.78 -9.08
CA THR A 109 -10.00 11.54 -9.72
C THR A 109 -11.48 11.26 -9.49
N LYS A 110 -12.03 11.67 -8.33
CA LYS A 110 -13.44 11.51 -7.95
C LYS A 110 -13.98 10.10 -8.16
N ILE A 111 -13.15 9.10 -7.85
CA ILE A 111 -13.53 7.69 -7.92
C ILE A 111 -14.75 7.48 -7.03
N SER A 112 -15.70 6.68 -7.52
CA SER A 112 -16.93 6.38 -6.82
C SER A 112 -16.67 5.91 -5.39
N SER A 113 -17.41 6.47 -4.43
CA SER A 113 -17.32 6.10 -3.02
C SER A 113 -17.54 4.60 -2.79
N PHE A 114 -18.31 3.93 -3.66
CA PHE A 114 -18.55 2.48 -3.63
C PHE A 114 -17.30 1.64 -3.91
N ILE A 115 -16.26 2.22 -4.51
CA ILE A 115 -14.99 1.55 -4.78
C ILE A 115 -13.90 2.11 -3.88
N PHE A 116 -13.86 3.43 -3.72
CA PHE A 116 -12.83 4.10 -2.95
C PHE A 116 -12.89 3.77 -1.46
N ILE A 117 -14.07 3.84 -0.82
CA ILE A 117 -14.22 3.57 0.61
C ILE A 117 -13.84 2.12 0.94
N PRO A 118 -14.36 1.09 0.23
CA PRO A 118 -13.91 -0.28 0.46
C PRO A 118 -12.41 -0.46 0.30
N THR A 119 -11.77 0.18 -0.69
CA THR A 119 -10.31 0.10 -0.87
C THR A 119 -9.55 0.63 0.35
N CYS A 120 -9.97 1.77 0.92
CA CYS A 120 -9.38 2.30 2.15
C CYS A 120 -9.55 1.35 3.34
N PHE A 121 -10.74 0.78 3.53
CA PHE A 121 -10.98 -0.22 4.58
C PHE A 121 -10.14 -1.47 4.39
N MET A 122 -9.98 -1.93 3.15
CA MET A 122 -9.15 -3.08 2.81
C MET A 122 -7.68 -2.81 3.11
N TYR A 123 -7.17 -1.63 2.74
CA TYR A 123 -5.83 -1.20 3.11
C TYR A 123 -5.62 -1.22 4.63
N LEU A 124 -6.57 -0.70 5.42
CA LEU A 124 -6.52 -0.74 6.89
C LEU A 124 -6.46 -2.16 7.45
N LEU A 125 -7.42 -3.00 7.06
CA LEU A 125 -7.52 -4.38 7.54
C LEU A 125 -6.26 -5.18 7.20
N TYR A 126 -5.72 -4.96 6.02
CA TYR A 126 -4.54 -5.67 5.55
C TYR A 126 -3.29 -5.29 6.34
N ASN A 127 -3.03 -3.99 6.53
CA ASN A 127 -1.89 -3.55 7.35
C ASN A 127 -2.05 -4.03 8.80
N TYR A 128 -3.27 -4.02 9.35
CA TYR A 128 -3.55 -4.57 10.68
C TYR A 128 -3.22 -6.07 10.75
N ASP A 129 -3.69 -6.87 9.79
CA ASP A 129 -3.48 -8.32 9.78
C ASP A 129 -1.99 -8.70 9.67
N ILE A 130 -1.23 -8.03 8.81
CA ILE A 130 0.23 -8.22 8.71
C ILE A 130 0.91 -7.86 10.03
N THR A 131 0.57 -6.70 10.58
CA THR A 131 1.20 -6.17 11.79
C THR A 131 1.03 -7.12 12.98
N TYR A 132 -0.16 -7.71 13.13
CA TYR A 132 -0.48 -8.58 14.25
C TYR A 132 -0.39 -10.08 13.92
N LYS A 133 0.05 -10.44 12.70
CA LYS A 133 0.22 -11.83 12.24
C LYS A 133 -1.03 -12.70 12.43
N LEU A 134 -2.20 -12.11 12.21
CA LEU A 134 -3.48 -12.76 12.51
C LEU A 134 -3.97 -13.68 11.37
N ASP A 135 -3.35 -13.58 10.18
CA ASP A 135 -3.61 -14.40 8.98
C ASP A 135 -5.07 -14.39 8.48
N TYR A 136 -5.93 -13.50 9.00
CA TYR A 136 -7.32 -13.34 8.60
C TYR A 136 -7.46 -12.72 7.20
N ARG A 137 -6.44 -12.01 6.69
CA ARG A 137 -6.49 -11.39 5.36
C ARG A 137 -6.77 -12.38 4.26
N LYS A 138 -6.29 -13.63 4.38
CA LYS A 138 -6.48 -14.68 3.38
C LYS A 138 -7.96 -15.05 3.19
N ILE A 139 -8.76 -14.94 4.25
CA ILE A 139 -10.22 -15.14 4.20
C ILE A 139 -10.88 -14.00 3.41
N MET A 140 -10.29 -12.80 3.46
CA MET A 140 -10.79 -11.60 2.78
C MET A 140 -10.31 -11.48 1.32
N TYR A 141 -9.40 -12.35 0.85
CA TYR A 141 -8.88 -12.32 -0.52
C TYR A 141 -9.97 -12.37 -1.62
N PRO A 142 -11.02 -13.20 -1.52
CA PRO A 142 -12.10 -13.16 -2.52
C PRO A 142 -12.80 -11.80 -2.57
N TYR A 143 -12.97 -11.12 -1.43
CA TYR A 143 -13.52 -9.77 -1.40
C TYR A 143 -12.55 -8.76 -2.04
N PHE A 144 -11.24 -8.88 -1.82
CA PHE A 144 -10.23 -8.05 -2.50
C PHE A 144 -10.32 -8.19 -4.02
N GLN A 145 -10.53 -9.41 -4.53
CA GLN A 145 -10.69 -9.68 -5.96
C GLN A 145 -11.97 -9.07 -6.54
N LEU A 146 -13.06 -9.01 -5.78
CA LEU A 146 -14.30 -8.36 -6.20
C LEU A 146 -14.18 -6.84 -6.26
N VAL A 147 -13.54 -6.22 -5.26
CA VAL A 147 -13.28 -4.77 -5.28
C VAL A 147 -12.33 -4.39 -6.41
N LEU A 148 -11.29 -5.21 -6.65
CA LEU A 148 -10.42 -5.11 -7.83
C LEU A 148 -11.23 -5.11 -9.13
N LEU A 149 -12.07 -6.13 -9.32
CA LEU A 149 -12.83 -6.31 -10.54
C LEU A 149 -13.74 -5.10 -10.79
N SER A 150 -14.44 -4.63 -9.77
CA SER A 150 -15.28 -3.43 -9.85
C SER A 150 -14.49 -2.20 -10.28
N TYR A 151 -13.29 -2.01 -9.72
CA TYR A 151 -12.42 -0.90 -10.09
C TYR A 151 -11.93 -0.98 -11.54
N LEU A 152 -11.51 -2.17 -11.99
CA LEU A 152 -11.08 -2.37 -13.37
C LEU A 152 -12.23 -2.14 -14.36
N LEU A 153 -13.44 -2.60 -14.03
CA LEU A 153 -14.63 -2.39 -14.85
C LEU A 153 -15.03 -0.91 -14.93
N GLU A 154 -14.99 -0.18 -13.81
CA GLU A 154 -15.24 1.26 -13.78
C GLU A 154 -14.19 2.01 -14.62
N SER A 155 -12.91 1.69 -14.44
CA SER A 155 -11.81 2.30 -15.20
C SER A 155 -11.92 2.02 -16.70
N PHE A 156 -12.28 0.79 -17.07
CA PHE A 156 -12.50 0.40 -18.46
C PHE A 156 -13.68 1.13 -19.10
N TYR A 157 -14.79 1.27 -18.36
CA TYR A 157 -15.96 2.02 -18.81
C TYR A 157 -15.60 3.47 -19.17
N TYR A 158 -14.90 4.18 -18.28
CA TYR A 158 -14.46 5.55 -18.52
C TYR A 158 -13.39 5.71 -19.62
N CYS A 159 -12.68 4.63 -19.97
CA CYS A 159 -11.73 4.67 -21.08
C CYS A 159 -12.42 4.53 -22.44
N LEU A 160 -13.56 3.84 -22.50
CA LEU A 160 -14.28 3.57 -23.75
C LEU A 160 -15.37 4.59 -24.08
N PHE A 161 -16.01 5.16 -23.06
CA PHE A 161 -17.17 6.06 -23.20
C PHE A 161 -16.88 7.42 -22.56
#